data_AF-U5VT27-F1
#
_entry.id   AF-U5VT27-F1
#
_cell.length_a   1.000
_cell.length_b   1.000
_cell.length_c   1.000
_cell.angle_alpha   90.00
_cell.angle_beta   90.00
_cell.angle_gamma   90.00
#
_symmetry.space_group_name_H-M   'P 1'
#
loop_
_entity.id
_entity.type
_entity.pdbx_description
1 polymer ?
#
loop_
_entity_poly.entity_id
_entity_poly.type
_entity_poly.pdbx_seq_one_letter_code
_entity_poly.pdbx_strand_id
1 'polypeptide(L)'
;MSGDFAGDLFLTLATEGRLVLDPVNADEVIAGLERTLAMIRARLRVIRIWQQLPVQQLDALPPELRQDVVDAVFVDQLAPGRLESAVAELPKYIEALRRARGLLPPVD
;
A
#
# COMPACT_ATOMS: atom_id res chain seq x y z
N MET A 1 -13.40 -12.35 12.15
CA MET A 1 -13.21 -10.89 12.09
C MET A 1 -11.91 -10.65 11.34
N SER A 2 -11.99 -10.35 10.04
CA SER A 2 -10.82 -10.05 9.23
C SER A 2 -10.21 -8.74 9.73
N GLY A 3 -8.89 -8.71 9.93
CA GLY A 3 -8.19 -7.48 10.33
C GLY A 3 -8.23 -6.48 9.17
N ASP A 4 -9.22 -5.61 9.18
CA ASP A 4 -9.56 -4.72 8.08
C ASP A 4 -8.72 -3.43 8.08
N PHE A 5 -8.58 -2.85 6.90
CA PHE A 5 -8.10 -1.49 6.75
C PHE A 5 -9.13 -0.50 7.33
N ALA A 6 -8.63 0.65 7.77
CA ALA A 6 -9.36 1.68 8.49
C ALA A 6 -9.04 3.08 7.93
N GLY A 7 -8.75 3.19 6.63
CA GLY A 7 -8.37 4.45 6.02
C GLY A 7 -9.45 5.52 6.17
N ASP A 8 -10.73 5.14 6.08
CA ASP A 8 -11.85 6.07 6.26
C ASP A 8 -11.91 6.62 7.70
N LEU A 9 -11.66 5.78 8.71
CA LEU A 9 -11.58 6.22 10.10
C LEU A 9 -10.44 7.23 10.30
N PHE A 10 -9.27 6.97 9.72
CA PHE A 10 -8.13 7.89 9.80
C PHE A 10 -8.45 9.24 9.16
N LEU A 11 -9.12 9.25 8.00
CA LEU A 11 -9.57 10.47 7.35
C LEU A 11 -10.57 11.25 8.22
N THR A 12 -11.54 10.57 8.84
CA THR A 12 -12.48 11.20 9.77
C THR A 12 -11.75 11.83 10.95
N LEU A 13 -10.85 11.09 11.61
CA LEU A 13 -10.09 11.61 12.74
C LEU A 13 -9.22 12.82 12.36
N ALA A 14 -8.57 12.78 11.20
CA ALA A 14 -7.77 13.91 10.71
C ALA A 14 -8.64 15.13 10.40
N THR A 15 -9.82 14.92 9.81
CA THR A 15 -10.76 16.00 9.46
C THR A 15 -11.37 16.64 10.71
N GLU A 16 -11.61 15.85 11.76
CA GLU A 16 -12.11 16.34 13.06
C GLU A 16 -11.00 16.94 13.94
N GLY A 17 -9.73 16.97 13.49
CA GLY A 17 -8.59 17.43 14.30
C GLY A 17 -8.27 16.52 15.50
N ARG A 18 -8.73 15.26 15.46
CA ARG A 18 -8.56 14.26 16.52
C ARG A 18 -7.40 13.29 16.25
N LEU A 19 -6.85 13.31 15.05
CA LEU A 19 -5.60 12.64 14.71
C LEU A 19 -4.43 13.58 15.03
N VAL A 20 -3.72 13.29 16.11
CA VAL A 20 -2.54 14.06 16.55
C VAL A 20 -1.30 13.21 16.32
N LEU A 21 -0.27 13.79 15.69
CA LEU A 21 0.98 13.12 15.36
C LEU A 21 2.15 13.98 15.81
N ASP A 22 3.28 13.36 16.12
CA ASP A 22 4.55 14.06 16.14
C ASP A 22 5.00 14.34 14.69
N PRO A 23 5.31 15.59 14.29
CA PRO A 23 5.68 15.94 12.92
C PRO A 23 6.84 15.11 12.36
N VAL A 24 7.86 14.81 13.19
CA VAL A 24 9.03 14.02 12.75
C VAL A 24 8.63 12.59 12.42
N ASN A 25 7.83 11.97 13.30
CA ASN A 25 7.30 10.63 13.08
C ASN A 25 6.29 10.57 11.91
N ALA A 26 5.52 11.64 11.68
CA ALA A 26 4.56 11.70 10.59
C ALA A 26 5.24 11.56 9.23
N ASP A 27 6.37 12.25 9.03
CA ASP A 27 7.11 12.23 7.76
C ASP A 27 7.71 10.84 7.46
N GLU A 28 8.29 10.19 8.47
CA GLU A 28 8.84 8.84 8.30
C GLU A 28 7.74 7.82 7.97
N VAL A 29 6.60 7.88 8.66
CA VAL A 29 5.47 6.99 8.42
C VAL A 29 4.88 7.23 7.03
N ILE A 30 4.70 8.48 6.61
CA ILE A 30 4.23 8.82 5.27
C ILE A 30 5.18 8.23 4.20
N ALA A 31 6.49 8.45 4.35
CA ALA A 31 7.49 7.91 3.43
C ALA A 31 7.51 6.37 3.40
N GLY A 32 7.27 5.72 4.55
CA GLY A 32 7.06 4.27 4.63
C GLY A 32 5.85 3.81 3.81
N LEU A 33 4.69 4.42 4.03
CA LEU A 33 3.44 4.09 3.34
C LEU A 33 3.53 4.31 1.83
N GLU A 34 4.20 5.38 1.39
CA GLU A 34 4.44 5.65 -0.04
C GLU A 34 5.32 4.59 -0.69
N ARG A 35 6.41 4.17 -0.03
CA ARG A 35 7.25 3.07 -0.52
C ARG A 35 6.46 1.77 -0.60
N THR A 36 5.69 1.43 0.43
CA THR A 36 4.84 0.24 0.42
C THR A 36 3.80 0.29 -0.71
N LEU A 37 3.13 1.43 -0.90
CA LEU A 37 2.16 1.60 -1.99
C LEU A 37 2.82 1.43 -3.36
N ALA A 38 4.03 1.95 -3.57
CA ALA A 38 4.78 1.75 -4.80
C ALA A 38 5.11 0.27 -5.05
N MET A 39 5.57 -0.46 -4.03
CA MET A 39 5.87 -1.89 -4.10
C MET A 39 4.61 -2.71 -4.45
N ILE A 40 3.49 -2.43 -3.79
CA ILE A 40 2.23 -3.14 -4.05
C ILE A 40 1.74 -2.89 -5.48
N ARG A 41 1.82 -1.64 -5.96
CA ARG A 41 1.45 -1.29 -7.35
C ARG A 41 2.32 -2.01 -8.38
N ALA A 42 3.63 -2.12 -8.13
CA ALA A 42 4.52 -2.87 -8.98
C ALA A 42 4.13 -4.36 -9.03
N ARG A 43 3.83 -4.95 -7.86
CA ARG A 43 3.41 -6.35 -7.75
C ARG A 43 2.09 -6.64 -8.46
N LEU A 44 1.07 -5.79 -8.27
CA LEU A 44 -0.21 -5.90 -8.98
C LEU A 44 -0.04 -5.77 -10.51
N ARG A 45 0.90 -4.95 -10.97
CA ARG A 45 1.20 -4.86 -12.40
C ARG A 45 1.74 -6.18 -12.94
N VAL A 46 2.66 -6.82 -12.22
CA VAL A 46 3.20 -8.14 -12.57
C VAL A 46 2.08 -9.19 -12.62
N ILE A 47 1.24 -9.25 -11.57
CA ILE A 47 0.11 -10.19 -11.50
C ILE A 47 -0.85 -10.00 -12.69
N ARG A 48 -1.21 -8.75 -13.00
CA ARG A 48 -2.13 -8.44 -14.11
C ARG A 48 -1.57 -8.84 -15.47
N ILE A 49 -0.30 -8.53 -15.73
CA ILE A 49 0.37 -8.97 -16.97
C ILE A 49 0.32 -10.49 -17.05
N TRP A 50 0.57 -11.17 -15.92
CA TRP A 50 0.57 -12.61 -15.87
C TRP A 50 -0.79 -13.23 -16.18
N GLN A 51 -1.86 -12.74 -15.55
CA GLN A 51 -3.23 -13.19 -15.78
C GLN A 51 -3.68 -13.06 -17.25
N GLN A 52 -3.01 -12.20 -18.03
CA GLN A 52 -3.30 -11.98 -19.44
C GLN A 52 -2.43 -12.83 -20.39
N LEU A 53 -1.38 -13.50 -19.89
CA LEU A 53 -0.47 -14.31 -20.69
C LEU A 53 -0.85 -15.80 -20.68
N PRO A 54 -0.66 -16.53 -21.80
CA PRO A 54 -0.80 -17.97 -21.81
C PRO A 54 0.25 -18.63 -20.89
N VAL A 55 -0.17 -19.62 -20.10
CA VAL A 55 0.63 -20.35 -19.08
C VAL A 55 1.98 -20.86 -19.62
N GLN A 56 2.08 -21.12 -20.92
CA GLN A 56 3.28 -21.62 -21.61
C GLN A 56 4.45 -20.63 -21.64
N GLN A 57 4.25 -19.35 -21.28
CA GLN A 57 5.30 -18.33 -21.32
C GLN A 57 6.14 -18.21 -20.04
N LEU A 58 5.79 -18.91 -18.96
CA LEU A 58 6.52 -18.81 -17.68
C LEU A 58 7.96 -19.35 -17.77
N ASP A 59 8.12 -20.47 -18.47
CA ASP A 59 9.42 -21.11 -18.66
C ASP A 59 10.34 -20.30 -19.60
N ALA A 60 9.76 -19.40 -20.40
CA ALA A 60 10.48 -18.52 -21.30
C ALA A 60 11.01 -17.24 -20.61
N LEU A 61 10.59 -16.95 -19.38
CA LEU A 61 11.08 -15.78 -18.64
C LEU A 61 12.49 -16.00 -18.08
N PRO A 62 13.33 -14.95 -18.01
CA PRO A 62 14.55 -14.96 -17.23
C PRO A 62 14.29 -15.41 -15.78
N PRO A 63 15.19 -16.17 -15.16
CA PRO A 63 14.97 -16.72 -13.81
C PRO A 63 14.60 -15.68 -12.75
N GLU A 64 15.21 -14.50 -12.81
CA GLU A 64 14.95 -13.39 -11.87
C GLU A 64 13.50 -12.92 -11.96
N LEU A 65 13.01 -12.67 -13.18
CA LEU A 65 11.62 -12.25 -13.41
C LEU A 65 10.62 -13.36 -13.09
N ARG A 66 11.03 -14.63 -13.26
CA ARG A 66 10.21 -15.79 -12.90
C ARG A 66 10.01 -15.86 -11.38
N GLN A 67 11.04 -15.59 -10.59
CA GLN A 67 10.92 -15.58 -9.13
C GLN A 67 9.99 -14.47 -8.65
N ASP A 68 10.14 -13.25 -9.18
CA ASP A 68 9.28 -12.11 -8.82
C ASP A 68 7.80 -12.40 -9.09
N VAL A 69 7.52 -13.06 -10.22
CA VAL A 69 6.19 -13.51 -10.60
C VAL A 69 5.65 -14.56 -9.63
N VAL A 70 6.44 -15.61 -9.33
CA VAL A 70 6.03 -16.69 -8.43
C VAL A 70 5.70 -16.13 -7.06
N ASP A 71 6.58 -15.27 -6.52
CA ASP A 71 6.35 -14.63 -5.24
C ASP A 71 5.06 -13.79 -5.30
N ALA A 72 4.85 -13.03 -6.38
CA ALA A 72 3.68 -12.19 -6.55
C ALA A 72 2.37 -12.97 -6.54
N VAL A 73 2.30 -14.03 -7.33
CA VAL A 73 1.13 -14.92 -7.40
C VAL A 73 0.92 -15.66 -6.08
N PHE A 74 1.99 -16.11 -5.42
CA PHE A 74 1.89 -16.81 -4.13
C PHE A 74 1.34 -15.90 -3.03
N VAL A 75 1.81 -14.65 -2.95
CA VAL A 75 1.29 -13.67 -1.97
C VAL A 75 -0.19 -13.37 -2.21
N ASP A 76 -0.62 -13.27 -3.47
CA ASP A 76 -2.04 -13.10 -3.79
C ASP A 76 -2.88 -14.32 -3.39
N GLN A 77 -2.38 -15.55 -3.60
CA GLN A 77 -3.08 -16.77 -3.16
C GLN A 77 -3.21 -16.88 -1.63
N LEU A 78 -2.23 -16.40 -0.87
CA LEU A 78 -2.27 -16.42 0.59
C LEU A 78 -3.27 -15.42 1.18
N ALA A 79 -3.50 -14.29 0.49
CA ALA A 79 -4.44 -13.26 0.92
C ALA A 79 -5.14 -12.63 -0.30
N PRO A 80 -6.10 -13.34 -0.91
CA PRO A 80 -6.75 -12.90 -2.14
C PRO A 80 -7.37 -11.52 -2.01
N GLY A 81 -7.08 -10.64 -2.96
CA GLY A 81 -7.65 -9.28 -2.98
C GLY A 81 -7.02 -8.31 -1.97
N ARG A 82 -6.09 -8.76 -1.11
CA ARG A 82 -5.49 -7.91 -0.07
C ARG A 82 -4.61 -6.81 -0.66
N LEU A 83 -3.92 -7.10 -1.76
CA LEU A 83 -3.08 -6.12 -2.47
C LEU A 83 -3.95 -5.02 -3.09
N GLU A 84 -5.08 -5.37 -3.71
CA GLU A 84 -6.06 -4.44 -4.25
C GLU A 84 -6.66 -3.57 -3.16
N SER A 85 -7.10 -4.17 -2.05
CA SER A 85 -7.59 -3.43 -0.89
C SER A 85 -6.53 -2.48 -0.33
N ALA A 86 -5.27 -2.92 -0.23
CA ALA A 86 -4.18 -2.06 0.23
C ALA A 86 -3.95 -0.86 -0.70
N VAL A 87 -4.03 -1.04 -2.03
CA VAL A 87 -3.90 0.09 -2.97
C VAL A 87 -5.03 1.11 -2.81
N ALA A 88 -6.23 0.67 -2.46
CA ALA A 88 -7.35 1.56 -2.18
C ALA A 88 -7.20 2.28 -0.83
N GLU A 89 -6.59 1.63 0.17
CA GLU A 89 -6.59 2.08 1.55
C GLU A 89 -5.35 2.90 1.94
N LEU A 90 -4.14 2.52 1.50
CA LEU A 90 -2.90 3.25 1.79
C LEU A 90 -2.95 4.74 1.44
N PRO A 91 -3.56 5.17 0.31
CA PRO A 91 -3.72 6.60 0.02
C PRO A 91 -4.53 7.36 1.09
N LYS A 92 -5.53 6.72 1.71
CA LYS A 92 -6.36 7.33 2.76
C LYS A 92 -5.53 7.60 4.02
N TYR A 93 -4.69 6.64 4.41
CA TYR A 93 -3.76 6.82 5.52
C TYR A 93 -2.76 7.95 5.24
N ILE A 94 -2.12 7.95 4.06
CA ILE A 94 -1.17 9.00 3.67
C ILE A 94 -1.82 10.39 3.76
N GLU A 95 -3.03 10.53 3.23
CA GLU A 95 -3.77 11.80 3.26
C GLU A 95 -4.15 12.21 4.69
N ALA A 96 -4.63 11.29 5.51
CA ALA A 96 -4.95 11.56 6.91
C ALA A 96 -3.73 12.07 7.70
N LEU A 97 -2.57 11.42 7.54
CA LEU A 97 -1.34 11.82 8.21
C LEU A 97 -0.85 13.19 7.73
N ARG A 98 -0.95 13.49 6.43
CA ARG A 98 -0.60 14.81 5.88
C ARG A 98 -1.46 15.93 6.45
N ARG A 99 -2.77 15.69 6.60
CA ARG A 99 -3.70 16.65 7.24
C ARG A 99 -3.35 16.87 8.70
N ALA A 100 -3.16 15.79 9.46
CA ALA A 100 -2.78 15.87 10.87
C ALA A 100 -1.44 16.61 11.07
N ARG A 101 -0.45 16.38 10.20
CA ARG A 101 0.83 17.11 10.20
C ARG A 101 0.64 18.62 9.97
N GLY A 102 -0.24 19.01 9.05
CA GLY A 102 -0.50 20.43 8.73
C GLY A 102 -1.34 21.20 9.76
N LEU A 103 -1.95 20.50 10.73
CA LEU A 103 -2.76 21.10 11.79
C LEU A 103 -1.95 21.47 13.05
N LEU A 104 -0.69 21.03 13.15
CA LEU A 104 0.17 21.38 14.27
C LEU A 104 0.79 22.77 14.05
N PRO A 105 0.72 23.68 15.05
CA PRO A 105 1.49 24.91 14.99
C PRO A 105 3.00 24.60 14.95
N PRO A 106 3.83 25.44 14.30
CA PRO A 106 5.27 25.26 14.33
C PRO A 106 5.76 25.22 15.78
N VAL A 107 6.65 24.27 16.08
CA VAL A 107 7.34 24.20 17.37
C VAL A 107 8.37 25.32 17.39
N ASP A 108 8.16 26.32 18.24
CA ASP A 108 9.14 27.38 18.55
C ASP A 108 10.38 26.81 19.26
#